data_AF-A0A813Z4E9-F1
#
_entry.id   AF-A0A813Z4E9-F1
#
_cell.length_a   1.000
_cell.length_b   1.000
_cell.length_c   1.000
_cell.angle_alpha   90.00
_cell.angle_beta   90.00
_cell.angle_gamma   90.00
#
_symmetry.space_group_name_H-M   'P 1'
#
loop_
_entity.id
_entity.type
_entity.pdbx_description
1 polymer ?
#
loop_
_entity_poly.entity_id
_entity_poly.type
_entity_poly.pdbx_seq_one_letter_code
_entity_poly.pdbx_strand_id
1 'polypeptide(L)'
;MRRPDPYLIAMIVIGALILIAIGLATYATWYKSQIILLISGFVLIAIFILTLVFGIVRIVRSADSRSKPPSTTIKEGEKRDHYVLAEDVAKLVIELLSILFGILASFLLYRCIRADEYAEVSTISPSA
;
A
#
# COMPACT_ATOMS: atom_id res chain seq x y z
N MET A 1 -3.44 28.07 -17.49
CA MET A 1 -3.94 26.97 -16.63
C MET A 1 -2.82 25.98 -16.39
N ARG A 2 -2.30 25.88 -15.15
CA ARG A 2 -1.27 24.89 -14.77
C ARG A 2 -1.93 23.51 -14.82
N ARG A 3 -1.47 22.59 -15.67
CA ARG A 3 -1.98 21.21 -15.63
C ARG A 3 -1.61 20.62 -14.26
N PRO A 4 -2.57 20.01 -13.54
CA PRO A 4 -2.27 19.36 -12.28
C PRO A 4 -1.25 18.25 -12.52
N ASP A 5 -0.31 18.11 -11.60
CA ASP A 5 0.71 17.07 -11.69
C ASP A 5 -0.01 15.70 -11.62
N PRO A 6 0.08 14.87 -12.68
CA PRO A 6 -0.57 13.56 -12.70
C PRO A 6 -0.10 12.67 -11.54
N TYR A 7 1.09 12.93 -10.98
CA TYR A 7 1.62 12.23 -9.83
C TYR A 7 0.86 12.53 -8.54
N LEU A 8 0.54 13.81 -8.30
CA LEU A 8 -0.23 14.23 -7.12
C LEU A 8 -1.62 13.58 -7.13
N ILE A 9 -2.26 13.55 -8.30
CA ILE A 9 -3.56 12.89 -8.49
C ILE A 9 -3.44 11.39 -8.19
N ALA A 10 -2.41 10.72 -8.69
CA ALA A 10 -2.20 9.29 -8.43
C ALA A 10 -2.02 8.98 -6.94
N MET A 11 -1.25 9.79 -6.20
CA MET A 11 -1.09 9.64 -4.75
C MET A 11 -2.41 9.79 -3.98
N ILE A 12 -3.22 10.78 -4.33
CA ILE A 12 -4.54 11.00 -3.71
C ILE A 12 -5.47 9.80 -3.98
N VAL A 13 -5.48 9.30 -5.22
CA VAL A 13 -6.29 8.13 -5.60
C VAL A 13 -5.85 6.89 -4.83
N ILE A 14 -4.55 6.62 -4.73
CA ILE A 14 -4.02 5.49 -3.95
C ILE A 14 -4.41 5.62 -2.47
N GLY A 15 -4.25 6.82 -1.89
CA GLY A 15 -4.66 7.08 -0.50
C GLY A 15 -6.14 6.84 -0.26
N ALA A 16 -7.00 7.30 -1.16
CA ALA A 16 -8.45 7.05 -1.08
C ALA A 16 -8.78 5.55 -1.18
N LEU A 17 -8.10 4.82 -2.07
CA LEU A 17 -8.28 3.38 -2.20
C LEU A 17 -7.85 2.62 -0.93
N ILE A 18 -6.77 3.04 -0.27
CA ILE A 18 -6.34 2.47 1.01
C ILE A 18 -7.43 2.66 2.08
N LEU A 19 -7.98 3.87 2.20
CA LEU A 19 -9.05 4.15 3.17
C LEU A 19 -10.30 3.31 2.91
N ILE A 20 -10.68 3.15 1.64
CA ILE A 20 -11.79 2.28 1.24
C ILE A 20 -11.50 0.83 1.60
N ALA A 21 -10.29 0.33 1.33
CA ALA A 21 -9.90 -1.04 1.65
C ALA A 21 -9.93 -1.33 3.16
N ILE A 22 -9.43 -0.39 3.97
CA ILE A 22 -9.48 -0.45 5.44
C ILE A 22 -10.94 -0.42 5.92
N GLY A 23 -11.77 0.45 5.33
CA GLY A 23 -13.20 0.52 5.63
C GLY A 23 -13.92 -0.80 5.33
N LEU A 24 -13.64 -1.42 4.17
CA LEU A 24 -14.15 -2.74 3.80
C LEU A 24 -13.66 -3.82 4.76
N ALA A 25 -12.39 -3.80 5.15
CA ALA A 25 -11.83 -4.78 6.09
C ALA A 25 -12.53 -4.68 7.46
N THR A 26 -12.70 -3.46 7.96
CA THR A 26 -13.37 -3.18 9.23
C THR A 26 -14.83 -3.61 9.16
N TYR A 27 -15.54 -3.25 8.10
CA TYR A 27 -16.91 -3.69 7.86
C TYR A 27 -17.00 -5.22 7.82
N ALA A 28 -16.11 -5.89 7.09
CA ALA A 28 -16.07 -7.35 7.01
C ALA A 28 -15.90 -8.02 8.38
N THR A 29 -15.07 -7.46 9.27
CA THR A 29 -14.95 -7.95 10.66
C THR A 29 -16.23 -7.85 11.46
N TRP A 30 -16.98 -6.75 11.35
CA TRP A 30 -18.24 -6.56 12.08
C TRP A 30 -19.32 -7.54 11.64
N TYR A 31 -19.40 -7.82 10.34
CA TYR A 31 -20.39 -8.74 9.76
C TYR A 31 -19.89 -10.19 9.66
N LYS A 32 -18.70 -10.49 10.21
CA LYS A 32 -18.02 -11.79 10.09
C LYS A 32 -17.98 -12.32 8.63
N SER A 33 -17.93 -11.41 7.65
CA SER A 33 -18.05 -11.76 6.24
C SER A 33 -16.70 -12.09 5.62
N GLN A 34 -16.41 -13.38 5.49
CA GLN A 34 -15.17 -13.87 4.89
C GLN A 34 -14.95 -13.37 3.45
N ILE A 35 -16.02 -13.25 2.66
CA ILE A 35 -15.96 -12.81 1.26
C ILE A 35 -15.52 -11.34 1.16
N ILE A 36 -16.11 -10.46 1.97
CA ILE A 36 -15.76 -9.03 1.93
C ILE A 36 -14.32 -8.82 2.39
N LEU A 37 -13.87 -9.60 3.36
CA LEU A 37 -12.49 -9.56 3.84
C LEU A 37 -11.49 -10.03 2.76
N LEU A 38 -11.84 -11.08 2.02
CA LEU A 38 -11.05 -11.59 0.89
C LEU A 38 -10.97 -10.55 -0.23
N ILE A 39 -12.07 -9.88 -0.56
CA ILE A 39 -12.10 -8.76 -1.53
C ILE A 39 -11.19 -7.62 -1.05
N SER A 40 -11.29 -7.22 0.22
CA SER A 40 -10.40 -6.19 0.79
C SER A 40 -8.92 -6.58 0.68
N GLY A 41 -8.59 -7.84 0.97
CA GLY A 41 -7.23 -8.38 0.79
C GLY A 41 -6.73 -8.25 -0.65
N PHE A 42 -7.55 -8.62 -1.65
CA PHE A 42 -7.21 -8.46 -3.06
C PHE A 42 -7.00 -7.00 -3.46
N VAL A 43 -7.85 -6.09 -2.96
CA VAL A 43 -7.70 -4.65 -3.20
C VAL A 43 -6.38 -4.15 -2.62
N LEU A 44 -6.01 -4.54 -1.40
CA LEU A 44 -4.73 -4.19 -0.78
C LEU A 44 -3.53 -4.72 -1.58
N ILE A 45 -3.61 -5.95 -2.10
CA ILE A 45 -2.56 -6.52 -2.97
C ILE A 45 -2.44 -5.71 -4.27
N ALA A 46 -3.56 -5.34 -4.90
CA ALA A 46 -3.54 -4.53 -6.10
C ALA A 46 -2.91 -3.14 -5.84
N ILE A 47 -3.26 -2.52 -4.71
CA ILE A 47 -2.66 -1.25 -4.27
C ILE A 47 -1.16 -1.41 -4.02
N PHE A 48 -0.72 -2.51 -3.42
CA PHE A 48 0.70 -2.80 -3.20
C PHE A 48 1.47 -2.85 -4.52
N ILE A 49 0.95 -3.60 -5.51
CA ILE A 49 1.57 -3.71 -6.84
C ILE A 49 1.61 -2.35 -7.53
N LEU A 50 0.52 -1.59 -7.49
CA LEU A 50 0.48 -0.25 -8.10
C LEU A 50 1.49 0.69 -7.45
N THR A 51 1.56 0.71 -6.12
CA THR A 51 2.50 1.54 -5.36
C THR A 51 3.96 1.17 -5.70
N LEU A 52 4.24 -0.14 -5.82
CA LEU A 52 5.55 -0.63 -6.25
C LEU A 52 5.91 -0.15 -7.66
N VAL A 53 5.00 -0.32 -8.63
CA VAL A 53 5.23 0.08 -10.02
C VAL A 53 5.45 1.59 -10.13
N PHE A 54 4.60 2.39 -9.49
CA PHE A 54 4.76 3.85 -9.46
C PHE A 54 6.08 4.26 -8.80
N GLY A 55 6.45 3.61 -7.69
CA GLY A 55 7.72 3.81 -7.01
C GLY A 55 8.93 3.54 -7.88
N ILE A 56 8.96 2.40 -8.57
CA ILE A 56 10.05 2.03 -9.49
C ILE A 56 10.15 3.03 -10.63
N VAL A 57 9.03 3.38 -11.29
CA VAL A 57 9.02 4.36 -12.39
C VAL A 57 9.57 5.71 -11.93
N ARG A 58 9.26 6.13 -10.71
CA ARG A 58 9.79 7.36 -10.12
C ARG A 58 11.30 7.31 -9.94
N ILE A 59 11.83 6.23 -9.38
CA ILE A 59 13.27 6.05 -9.16
C ILE A 59 14.01 6.02 -10.50
N VAL A 60 13.50 5.29 -11.50
CA VAL A 60 14.11 5.18 -12.83
C VAL A 60 14.15 6.54 -13.54
N ARG A 61 13.04 7.30 -13.56
CA ARG A 61 13.02 8.66 -14.15
C ARG A 61 13.98 9.62 -13.46
N SER A 62 14.12 9.50 -12.15
CA SER A 62 15.03 10.33 -11.36
C SER A 62 16.50 10.00 -11.66
N ALA A 63 16.80 8.73 -11.96
CA ALA A 63 18.13 8.29 -12.40
C ALA A 63 18.46 8.73 -13.85
N ASP A 64 17.51 8.65 -14.78
CA ASP A 64 17.72 9.08 -16.18
C ASP A 64 18.06 10.57 -16.31
N SER A 65 17.43 11.40 -15.48
CA SER A 65 17.66 12.86 -15.42
C SER A 65 19.12 13.24 -15.08
N ARG A 66 19.90 12.29 -14.57
CA ARG A 66 21.31 12.43 -14.16
C ARG A 66 22.33 12.09 -15.24
N SER A 67 21.89 11.45 -16.33
CA SER A 67 22.76 11.01 -17.44
C SER A 67 23.11 12.14 -18.43
N LYS A 68 22.46 13.31 -18.32
CA LYS A 68 22.84 14.50 -19.08
C LYS A 68 24.05 15.16 -18.42
N PRO A 69 25.14 15.43 -19.17
CA PRO A 69 26.36 15.96 -18.59
C PRO A 69 26.08 17.31 -17.91
N PRO A 70 26.69 17.55 -16.73
CA PRO A 70 26.44 18.77 -15.98
C PRO A 70 26.91 19.96 -16.81
N SER A 71 25.97 20.84 -17.15
CA SER A 71 26.31 22.21 -17.52
C SER A 71 27.11 22.80 -16.37
N THR A 72 28.33 23.24 -16.66
CA THR A 72 29.35 23.69 -15.73
C THR A 72 28.87 24.86 -14.88
N THR A 73 28.17 24.60 -13.77
CA THR A 73 28.06 25.53 -12.64
C THR A 73 27.54 24.80 -11.39
N ILE A 74 28.27 24.93 -10.27
CA ILE A 74 27.85 24.71 -8.87
C ILE A 74 27.91 23.26 -8.30
N LYS A 75 28.99 22.96 -7.56
CA LYS A 75 29.21 21.73 -6.76
C LYS A 75 28.34 21.60 -5.48
N GLU A 76 27.32 22.44 -5.28
CA GLU A 76 26.36 22.33 -4.16
C GLU A 76 25.02 21.66 -4.55
N GLY A 77 24.69 21.57 -5.84
CA GLY A 77 23.44 20.95 -6.31
C GLY A 77 23.43 19.43 -6.21
N GLU A 78 24.60 18.79 -6.36
CA GLU A 78 24.74 17.33 -6.44
C GLU A 78 24.39 16.61 -5.11
N LYS A 79 24.62 17.27 -3.96
CA LYS A 79 24.21 16.75 -2.64
C LYS A 79 22.70 16.88 -2.39
N ARG A 80 22.05 17.93 -2.87
CA ARG A 80 20.59 18.12 -2.73
C ARG A 80 19.83 17.05 -3.50
N ASP A 81 20.22 16.76 -4.74
CA ASP A 81 19.55 15.76 -5.55
C ASP A 81 19.71 14.34 -5.00
N HIS A 82 20.85 14.03 -4.36
CA HIS A 82 21.02 12.77 -3.62
C HIS A 82 20.10 12.66 -2.41
N TYR A 83 19.87 13.77 -1.69
CA TYR A 83 18.98 13.80 -0.55
C TYR A 83 17.52 13.60 -0.96
N VAL A 84 17.08 14.23 -2.05
CA VAL A 84 15.71 14.10 -2.58
C VAL A 84 15.45 12.68 -3.07
N LEU A 85 16.41 12.05 -3.75
CA LEU A 85 16.27 10.65 -4.18
C LEU A 85 16.19 9.69 -2.99
N ALA A 86 17.04 9.89 -1.97
CA ALA A 86 17.04 9.06 -0.77
C ALA A 86 15.73 9.22 0.03
N GLU A 87 15.21 10.44 0.14
CA GLU A 87 13.93 10.75 0.76
C GLU A 87 12.77 10.06 0.02
N ASP A 88 12.78 10.09 -1.31
CA ASP A 88 11.76 9.45 -2.13
C ASP A 88 11.78 7.92 -2.04
N VAL A 89 12.98 7.32 -2.01
CA VAL A 89 13.14 5.89 -1.80
C VAL A 89 12.69 5.50 -0.39
N ALA A 90 13.10 6.25 0.64
CA ALA A 90 12.70 5.98 2.02
C ALA A 90 11.18 6.09 2.20
N LYS A 91 10.54 7.11 1.60
CA LYS A 91 9.09 7.25 1.61
C LYS A 91 8.39 6.08 0.92
N LEU A 92 8.89 5.65 -0.23
CA LEU A 92 8.37 4.46 -0.93
C LEU A 92 8.49 3.20 -0.07
N VAL A 93 9.64 3.00 0.58
CA VAL A 93 9.85 1.85 1.47
C VAL A 93 8.85 1.87 2.63
N ILE A 94 8.63 3.03 3.26
CA ILE A 94 7.64 3.18 4.34
C ILE A 94 6.23 2.90 3.83
N GLU A 95 5.86 3.42 2.65
CA GLU A 95 4.56 3.14 2.01
C GLU A 95 4.38 1.64 1.75
N LEU A 96 5.37 0.97 1.17
CA LEU A 96 5.33 -0.48 0.91
C LEU A 96 5.22 -1.29 2.21
N LEU A 97 5.98 -0.94 3.25
CA LEU A 97 5.90 -1.59 4.55
C LEU A 97 4.50 -1.40 5.17
N SER A 98 3.95 -0.19 5.12
CA SER A 98 2.62 0.08 5.67
C SER A 98 1.50 -0.70 4.97
N ILE A 99 1.55 -0.83 3.64
CA ILE A 99 0.60 -1.65 2.88
C ILE A 99 0.80 -3.13 3.19
N LEU A 100 2.06 -3.60 3.32
CA LEU A 100 2.38 -4.98 3.67
C LEU A 100 1.81 -5.36 5.04
N PHE A 101 1.96 -4.49 6.04
CA PHE A 101 1.32 -4.66 7.35
C PHE A 101 -0.20 -4.68 7.25
N GLY A 102 -0.81 -3.86 6.37
CA GLY A 102 -2.23 -3.89 6.09
C GLY A 102 -2.71 -5.24 5.53
N ILE A 103 -1.98 -5.81 4.57
CA ILE A 103 -2.27 -7.13 4.01
C ILE A 103 -2.17 -8.20 5.10
N LEU A 104 -1.11 -8.16 5.92
CA LEU A 104 -0.91 -9.11 7.01
C LEU A 104 -2.03 -9.02 8.06
N ALA A 105 -2.43 -7.80 8.44
CA ALA A 105 -3.54 -7.58 9.36
C ALA A 105 -4.85 -8.16 8.81
N SER A 106 -5.18 -7.90 7.55
CA SER A 106 -6.35 -8.48 6.88
C SER A 106 -6.32 -10.01 6.88
N PHE A 107 -5.14 -10.61 6.68
CA PHE A 107 -4.98 -12.07 6.74
C PHE A 107 -5.15 -12.64 8.15
N LEU A 108 -4.62 -11.95 9.17
CA LEU A 108 -4.82 -12.35 10.57
C LEU A 108 -6.30 -12.24 10.96
N LEU A 109 -6.98 -11.16 10.58
CA LEU A 109 -8.42 -11.00 10.78
C LEU A 109 -9.21 -12.11 10.11
N TYR A 110 -8.83 -12.50 8.89
CA TYR A 110 -9.46 -13.62 8.16
C TYR A 110 -9.36 -14.91 8.95
N ARG A 111 -8.15 -15.20 9.47
CA ARG A 111 -7.89 -16.39 10.26
C ARG A 111 -8.64 -16.38 11.59
N CYS A 112 -8.73 -15.24 12.27
CA CYS A 112 -9.47 -15.12 13.52
C CYS A 112 -10.96 -15.39 13.34
N ILE A 113 -11.61 -14.73 12.36
CA ILE A 113 -13.05 -14.94 12.09
C ILE A 113 -13.33 -16.40 11.76
N ARG A 114 -12.48 -17.01 10.93
CA ARG A 114 -12.64 -18.41 10.53
C ARG A 114 -12.39 -19.38 11.69
N ALA A 115 -11.50 -19.06 12.64
CA ALA A 115 -11.23 -19.90 13.80
C ALA A 115 -12.42 -19.94 14.78
N ASP A 116 -13.11 -18.81 14.98
CA ASP A 116 -14.30 -18.74 15.83
C ASP A 116 -15.46 -19.59 15.28
N GLU A 117 -15.63 -19.63 13.96
CA GLU A 117 -16.69 -20.40 13.29
C GLU A 117 -16.53 -21.92 13.50
N TYR A 118 -15.30 -22.43 13.68
CA TYR A 118 -15.06 -23.84 14.01
C TYR A 118 -15.12 -24.13 15.53
N ALA A 119 -14.97 -23.11 16.38
CA ALA A 119 -15.08 -23.26 17.83
C ALA A 119 -16.55 -23.38 18.29
N GLU A 120 -17.49 -22.70 17.62
CA GLU A 120 -18.93 -22.84 17.91
C GLU A 120 -19.49 -24.23 17.56
N VAL A 121 -18.91 -24.92 16.58
CA VAL A 121 -19.34 -26.26 16.16
C VAL A 121 -18.97 -27.34 17.20
N SER A 122 -18.04 -27.07 18.10
CA SER A 122 -17.53 -28.08 19.05
C SER A 122 -18.29 -28.15 20.39
N THR A 123 -19.28 -27.30 20.65
CA THR A 123 -20.07 -27.30 21.89
C THR A 123 -21.49 -27.86 21.79
N ILE A 124 -21.89 -28.41 20.63
CA ILE A 124 -23.15 -29.16 20.53
C ILE A 124 -22.90 -30.56 21.14
N SER A 125 -23.09 -30.66 22.45
CA SER A 125 -23.19 -31.93 23.17
C SER A 125 -24.20 -32.85 22.45
N PRO A 126 -23.91 -34.13 22.19
CA PRO A 126 -24.93 -35.02 21.65
C PRO A 126 -25.98 -35.17 22.74
N SER A 127 -27.20 -34.69 22.46
CA SER A 127 -28.34 -34.91 23.33
C SER A 127 -28.55 -36.42 23.47
N ALA A 128 -28.28 -36.94 24.66
CA ALA A 128 -28.69 -38.27 25.11
C ALA A 128 -30.22 -38.35 25.23
#